data_AF-X8BL03-F1
#
_entry.id   AF-X8BL03-F1
#
_cell.length_a   1.000
_cell.length_b   1.000
_cell.length_c   1.000
_cell.angle_alpha   90.00
_cell.angle_beta   90.00
_cell.angle_gamma   90.00
#
_symmetry.space_group_name_H-M   'P 1'
#
loop_
_entity.id
_entity.type
_entity.pdbx_description
1 polymer ?
#
loop_
_entity_poly.entity_id
_entity_poly.type
_entity_poly.pdbx_seq_one_letter_code
_entity_poly.pdbx_strand_id
1 'polypeptide(L)'
;MVLEIGCGAGTSTLEMARAEPDVDVIAVDVYRRGLAQLLSAMHREDVGNIRLIRGDAVDVLDHLIAPASLTGFGSSSPTRGPRLATTSAGCCNQLRLP
;
A
#
# COMPACT_ATOMS: atom_id res chain seq x y z
N MET A 1 -3.90 9.58 3.24
CA MET A 1 -2.82 8.59 3.07
C MET A 1 -3.42 7.20 2.97
N VAL A 2 -2.93 6.40 2.03
CA VAL A 2 -3.38 5.03 1.77
C VAL A 2 -2.25 4.05 2.03
N LEU A 3 -2.54 2.92 2.67
CA LEU A 3 -1.61 1.81 2.82
C LEU A 3 -1.92 0.72 1.79
N GLU A 4 -0.92 0.22 1.10
CA GLU A 4 -1.02 -0.94 0.21
C GLU A 4 -0.11 -2.05 0.73
N ILE A 5 -0.68 -3.22 1.03
CA ILE A 5 0.03 -4.40 1.52
C ILE A 5 0.14 -5.41 0.37
N GLY A 6 1.35 -5.91 0.15
CA GLY A 6 1.64 -6.84 -0.95
C GLY A 6 1.49 -6.15 -2.30
N CYS A 7 2.22 -5.06 -2.51
CA CYS A 7 2.19 -4.33 -3.77
C CYS A 7 2.70 -5.16 -4.96
N GLY A 8 3.48 -6.22 -4.72
CA GLY A 8 3.98 -7.10 -5.78
C GLY A 8 4.79 -6.32 -6.80
N ALA A 9 4.45 -6.41 -8.09
CA ALA A 9 5.08 -5.63 -9.15
C ALA A 9 4.72 -4.13 -9.12
N GLY A 10 3.73 -3.74 -8.31
CA GLY A 10 3.40 -2.34 -8.01
C GLY A 10 2.59 -1.61 -9.08
N THR A 11 2.06 -2.31 -10.09
CA THR A 11 1.30 -1.67 -11.20
C THR A 11 0.04 -0.95 -10.70
N SER A 12 -0.77 -1.60 -9.86
CA SER A 12 -1.97 -1.00 -9.27
C SER A 12 -1.64 0.18 -8.37
N THR A 13 -0.58 0.06 -7.55
CA THR A 13 -0.11 1.12 -6.65
C THR A 13 0.30 2.36 -7.44
N LEU A 14 1.01 2.14 -8.56
CA LEU A 14 1.50 3.21 -9.42
C LEU A 14 0.37 3.90 -10.17
N GLU A 15 -0.58 3.15 -10.73
CA GLU A 15 -1.77 3.72 -11.38
C GLU A 15 -2.58 4.59 -10.42
N MET A 16 -2.82 4.11 -9.19
CA MET A 16 -3.51 4.87 -8.16
C MET A 16 -2.75 6.16 -7.80
N ALA A 17 -1.45 6.06 -7.53
CA ALA A 17 -0.64 7.22 -7.16
C ALA A 17 -0.56 8.29 -8.25
N ARG A 18 -0.62 7.88 -9.53
CA ARG A 18 -0.69 8.80 -10.68
C ARG A 18 -2.07 9.44 -10.83
N ALA A 19 -3.14 8.70 -10.58
CA ALA A 19 -4.50 9.21 -10.65
C ALA A 19 -4.79 10.21 -9.52
N GLU A 20 -4.19 10.01 -8.35
CA GLU A 20 -4.39 10.81 -7.15
C GLU A 20 -3.04 11.33 -6.60
N PRO A 21 -2.41 12.31 -7.26
CA PRO A 21 -1.07 12.80 -6.87
C PRO A 21 -1.05 13.48 -5.49
N ASP A 22 -2.19 13.97 -5.00
CA ASP A 22 -2.34 14.59 -3.68
C ASP A 22 -2.46 13.54 -2.55
N VAL A 23 -2.57 12.26 -2.88
CA VAL A 23 -2.68 11.18 -1.91
C VAL A 23 -1.34 10.46 -1.78
N ASP A 24 -0.76 10.54 -0.60
CA ASP A 24 0.40 9.72 -0.24
C ASP A 24 0.03 8.24 -0.11
N VAL A 25 0.81 7.37 -0.74
CA VAL A 25 0.66 5.93 -0.73
C VAL A 25 1.86 5.29 -0.04
N ILE A 26 1.61 4.46 0.98
CA ILE A 26 2.64 3.62 1.61
C ILE A 26 2.50 2.21 1.04
N ALA A 27 3.49 1.74 0.29
CA ALA A 27 3.53 0.38 -0.23
C ALA A 27 4.42 -0.51 0.66
N VAL A 28 3.84 -1.55 1.23
CA VAL A 28 4.49 -2.52 2.10
C VAL A 28 4.59 -3.87 1.38
N ASP A 29 5.80 -4.42 1.31
CA ASP A 29 6.00 -5.78 0.80
C ASP A 29 7.15 -6.48 1.53
N VAL A 30 6.99 -7.77 1.80
CA VAL A 30 8.04 -8.61 2.37
C VAL A 30 9.12 -8.94 1.33
N TYR A 31 8.75 -8.96 0.04
CA TYR A 31 9.63 -9.33 -1.06
C TYR A 31 10.36 -8.13 -1.64
N ARG A 32 11.68 -8.11 -1.44
CA ARG A 32 12.58 -7.08 -2.02
C ARG A 32 12.43 -6.92 -3.53
N ARG A 33 12.14 -8.01 -4.26
CA ARG A 33 11.98 -7.97 -5.73
C ARG A 33 10.80 -7.09 -6.15
N GLY A 34 9.67 -7.18 -5.45
CA GLY A 34 8.47 -6.39 -5.77
C GLY A 34 8.73 -4.90 -5.56
N LEU A 35 9.30 -4.54 -4.41
CA LEU A 35 9.69 -3.16 -4.11
C LEU A 35 10.68 -2.59 -5.13
N ALA A 36 11.65 -3.38 -5.59
CA ALA A 36 12.60 -2.93 -6.61
C ALA A 36 11.92 -2.66 -7.97
N GLN A 37 10.92 -3.47 -8.34
CA GLN A 37 10.12 -3.27 -9.56
C GLN A 37 9.28 -1.99 -9.45
N LEU A 38 8.61 -1.79 -8.32
CA LEU A 38 7.83 -0.58 -8.05
C LEU A 38 8.72 0.67 -8.03
N LEU A 39 9.86 0.65 -7.33
CA LEU A 39 10.82 1.75 -7.32
C LEU A 39 11.30 2.13 -8.74
N SER A 40 11.60 1.12 -9.56
CA SER A 40 12.02 1.35 -10.94
C SER A 40 10.90 1.96 -11.79
N ALA A 41 9.65 1.56 -11.53
CA ALA A 41 8.48 2.10 -12.22
C ALA A 41 8.16 3.54 -11.78
N MET A 42 8.23 3.83 -10.47
CA MET A 42 8.13 5.18 -9.91
C MET A 42 9.14 6.13 -10.55
N HIS A 43 10.40 5.69 -10.65
CA HIS A 43 11.45 6.52 -11.26
C HIS A 43 11.20 6.78 -12.74
N ARG A 44 10.75 5.78 -13.49
CA ARG A 44 10.46 5.91 -14.93
C ARG A 44 9.26 6.83 -15.20
N GLU A 45 8.27 6.82 -14.31
CA GLU A 45 7.00 7.55 -14.49
C GLU A 45 6.93 8.84 -13.68
N ASP A 46 8.04 9.23 -13.04
CA ASP A 46 8.20 10.44 -12.21
C ASP A 46 7.16 10.57 -11.09
N VAL A 47 6.90 9.45 -10.39
CA VAL A 47 5.91 9.37 -9.31
C VAL A 47 6.60 9.46 -7.95
N GLY A 48 6.33 10.55 -7.22
CA GLY A 48 6.99 10.86 -5.94
C GLY A 48 6.15 10.65 -4.68
N ASN A 49 4.83 10.45 -4.79
CA ASN A 49 3.88 10.29 -3.67
C ASN A 49 3.78 8.85 -3.16
N ILE A 50 4.73 7.97 -3.52
CA ILE A 50 4.78 6.59 -3.02
C ILE A 50 5.98 6.43 -2.08
N ARG A 51 5.73 5.88 -0.88
CA ARG A 51 6.76 5.50 0.10
C ARG A 51 6.83 3.98 0.20
N LEU A 52 8.03 3.43 0.11
CA LEU A 52 8.27 1.99 0.14
C LEU A 52 8.74 1.54 1.51
N ILE A 53 8.11 0.50 2.06
CA ILE A 53 8.53 -0.14 3.31
C ILE A 53 8.67 -1.63 3.06
N ARG A 54 9.81 -2.20 3.49
CA ARG A 54 10.02 -3.64 3.48
C ARG A 54 9.74 -4.20 4.87
N GLY A 55 8.72 -5.04 5.00
CA GLY A 55 8.37 -5.63 6.29
C GLY A 55 7.02 -6.33 6.25
N ASP A 56 6.65 -6.93 7.38
CA ASP A 56 5.30 -7.41 7.58
C ASP A 56 4.34 -6.23 7.73
N ALA A 57 3.18 -6.35 7.10
CA ALA A 57 2.06 -5.42 7.21
C ALA A 57 1.67 -5.07 8.64
N VAL A 58 1.66 -6.08 9.51
CA VAL A 58 1.27 -5.98 10.91
C VAL A 58 2.29 -5.12 11.65
N ASP A 59 3.58 -5.44 11.53
CA ASP A 59 4.65 -4.68 12.17
C ASP A 59 4.64 -3.21 11.73
N VAL A 60 4.36 -2.95 10.45
CA VAL A 60 4.27 -1.59 9.92
C VAL A 60 3.06 -0.85 10.51
N LEU A 61 1.90 -1.49 10.57
CA LEU A 61 0.70 -0.89 11.17
C LEU A 61 0.90 -0.59 12.67
N ASP A 62 1.51 -1.52 13.41
CA ASP A 62 1.67 -1.40 14.87
C ASP A 62 2.77 -0.41 15.28
N HIS A 63 3.83 -0.26 14.47
CA HIS A 63 4.99 0.55 14.87
C HIS A 63 5.22 1.81 14.06
N LEU A 64 4.74 1.87 12.81
CA LEU A 64 5.09 2.96 11.89
C LEU A 64 3.89 3.82 11.49
N ILE A 65 2.66 3.37 11.76
CA ILE A 65 1.45 4.11 11.41
C ILE A 65 0.74 4.61 12.67
N ALA A 66 0.57 5.94 12.77
CA ALA A 66 -0.15 6.53 13.89
C ALA A 66 -1.66 6.18 13.83
N PRO A 67 -2.33 5.94 14.97
CA PRO A 67 -3.76 5.74 15.01
C PRO A 67 -4.52 6.89 14.32
N ALA A 68 -5.56 6.56 13.53
CA ALA A 68 -6.38 7.51 12.76
C ALA A 68 -5.66 8.33 11.66
N SER A 69 -4.40 8.01 11.33
CA SER A 69 -3.69 8.65 10.19
C SER A 69 -3.99 8.02 8.83
N LEU A 70 -4.66 6.85 8.81
CA LEU A 70 -5.02 6.12 7.60
C LEU A 70 -6.41 6.51 7.09
N THR A 71 -6.48 6.83 5.80
CA THR A 71 -7.75 7.11 5.10
C THR A 71 -8.33 5.83 4.48
N GLY A 72 -7.47 4.88 4.11
CA GLY A 72 -7.86 3.61 3.52
C GLY A 72 -6.69 2.64 3.42
N PHE A 73 -7.01 1.36 3.20
CA PHE A 73 -6.03 0.29 3.02
C PHE A 73 -6.45 -0.61 1.84
N GLY A 74 -5.49 -1.19 1.11
CA GLY A 74 -5.72 -2.10 -0.01
C GLY A 74 -4.71 -3.26 -0.05
N SER A 75 -5.15 -4.42 -0.55
CA SER A 75 -4.25 -5.54 -0.85
C SER A 75 -4.40 -5.95 -2.31
N SER A 76 -3.32 -5.93 -3.08
CA SER A 76 -3.35 -6.37 -4.47
C SER A 76 -3.15 -7.90 -4.53
N SER A 77 -4.22 -8.65 -4.78
CA SER A 77 -4.14 -10.07 -5.16
C SER A 77 -4.28 -10.16 -6.68
N PRO A 78 -3.57 -11.06 -7.39
CA PRO A 78 -3.54 -11.11 -8.87
C PRO A 78 -4.91 -11.38 -9.55
N THR A 79 -5.98 -11.57 -8.78
CA THR A 79 -7.32 -11.90 -9.28
C THR A 79 -8.41 -10.86 -8.98
N ARG A 80 -8.14 -9.73 -8.31
CA ARG A 80 -9.16 -8.68 -8.08
C ARG A 80 -8.57 -7.28 -8.27
N GLY A 81 -9.14 -6.52 -9.21
CA GLY A 81 -8.77 -5.14 -9.53
C GLY A 81 -8.92 -4.16 -8.34
N PRO A 82 -8.59 -2.87 -8.54
CA PRO A 82 -8.33 -1.92 -7.46
C PRO A 82 -9.60 -1.73 -6.61
N ARG A 83 -9.56 -2.20 -5.37
CA ARG A 83 -10.66 -2.04 -4.42
C ARG A 83 -10.11 -1.36 -3.18
N LEU A 84 -10.30 -0.05 -3.10
CA LEU A 84 -10.02 0.75 -1.90
C LEU A 84 -10.95 0.27 -0.78
N ALA A 85 -10.41 -0.30 0.30
CA ALA A 85 -11.18 -0.53 1.52
C ALA A 85 -11.01 0.71 2.41
N THR A 86 -12.02 1.58 2.42
CA THR A 86 -12.09 2.68 3.38
C THR A 86 -12.23 2.12 4.78
N THR A 87 -11.46 2.62 5.74
CA THR A 87 -11.53 2.22 7.14
C THR A 87 -12.82 2.73 7.79
N SER A 88 -13.92 2.02 7.57
CA SER A 88 -15.06 2.03 8.51
C SER A 88 -14.85 0.94 9.56
N ALA A 89 -15.32 1.18 10.78
CA ALA A 89 -15.07 0.40 12.00
C ALA A 89 -15.34 -1.12 11.93
N GLY A 90 -15.86 -1.65 10.82
CA GLY A 90 -16.07 -3.08 10.58
C GLY A 90 -14.89 -3.84 9.95
N CYS A 91 -13.89 -3.17 9.36
CA CYS A 91 -12.80 -3.85 8.63
C CYS A 91 -11.67 -4.37 9.54
N CYS A 92 -11.56 -3.82 10.76
CA CYS A 92 -10.60 -4.27 11.78
C CYS A 92 -10.73 -5.77 12.11
N ASN A 93 -11.90 -6.37 11.84
CA ASN A 93 -12.17 -7.78 12.11
C ASN A 93 -11.65 -8.76 11.03
N GLN A 94 -11.16 -8.28 9.86
CA GLN A 94 -10.49 -9.13 8.85
C GLN A 94 -8.97 -9.22 9.03
N LEU A 95 -8.40 -8.37 9.89
CA LEU A 95 -7.00 -8.43 10.33
C LEU A 95 -6.84 -9.20 11.64
N ARG A 96 -7.79 -10.10 11.99
CA ARG A 96 -7.62 -11.01 13.13
C ARG A 96 -6.43 -11.94 12.88
N LEU A 97 -5.28 -11.53 13.38
CA LEU A 97 -4.28 -12.41 13.97
C LEU A 97 -4.92 -13.17 15.16
N PRO A 98 -4.41 -14.36 15.53
CA PRO A 98 -4.96 -15.19 16.61
C PRO A 98 -5.20 -14.46 17.93
#